data_AF-A0A6C8MTB2-F1
#
_entry.id   AF-A0A6C8MTB2-F1
#
_cell.length_a   1.000
_cell.length_b   1.000
_cell.length_c   1.000
_cell.angle_alpha   90.00
_cell.angle_beta   90.00
_cell.angle_gamma   90.00
#
_symmetry.space_group_name_H-M   'P 1'
#
loop_
_entity.id
_entity.type
_entity.pdbx_description
1 polymer ?
#
loop_
_entity_poly.entity_id
_entity_poly.type
_entity_poly.pdbx_seq_one_letter_code
_entity_poly.pdbx_strand_id
1 'polypeptide(L)'
;MRFREGDRVELILRSEKRVGTVEEVYNDTQKCKVQIDGFPVTVTKLQKYLVKVEGAELVLPQFADDWIKHCKQREYDLACLL
;
A
#
# COMPACT_ATOMS: atom_id res chain seq x y z
N MET A 1 -5.52 -2.44 -5.64
CA MET A 1 -4.19 -3.03 -5.92
C MET A 1 -4.39 -4.45 -6.43
N ARG A 2 -3.58 -4.92 -7.39
CA ARG A 2 -3.59 -6.34 -7.82
C ARG A 2 -2.38 -7.05 -7.21
N PHE A 3 -2.64 -8.07 -6.39
CA PHE A 3 -1.59 -8.91 -5.80
C PHE A 3 -1.22 -10.06 -6.74
N ARG A 4 0.03 -10.50 -6.65
CA ARG A 4 0.63 -11.62 -7.38
C ARG A 4 1.55 -12.38 -6.44
N GLU A 5 1.80 -13.65 -6.77
CA GLU A 5 2.81 -14.45 -6.08
C GLU A 5 4.18 -13.75 -6.16
N GLY A 6 4.93 -13.80 -5.06
CA GLY A 6 6.19 -13.09 -4.90
C GLY A 6 6.07 -11.62 -4.46
N ASP A 7 4.87 -11.02 -4.47
CA ASP A 7 4.70 -9.66 -3.95
C ASP A 7 5.10 -9.57 -2.48
N ARG A 8 5.93 -8.58 -2.16
CA ARG A 8 6.27 -8.21 -0.79
C ARG A 8 5.14 -7.39 -0.19
N VAL A 9 4.62 -7.80 0.96
CA VAL A 9 3.46 -7.15 1.61
C VAL A 9 3.68 -6.91 3.10
N GLU A 10 3.13 -5.79 3.58
CA GLU A 10 2.93 -5.50 4.99
C GLU A 10 1.52 -5.91 5.43
N LEU A 11 1.42 -6.40 6.67
CA LEU A 11 0.16 -6.74 7.32
C LEU A 11 0.26 -6.62 8.83
N ILE A 12 -0.88 -6.52 9.50
CA ILE A 12 -0.95 -6.61 10.96
C ILE A 12 -1.24 -8.06 11.36
N LEU A 13 -0.35 -8.61 12.19
CA LEU A 13 -0.51 -9.92 12.81
C LEU A 13 -0.23 -9.82 14.30
N ARG A 14 -1.16 -10.28 15.14
CA ARG A 14 -1.05 -10.17 16.61
C ARG A 14 -0.71 -8.75 17.09
N SER A 15 -1.38 -7.76 16.50
CA SER A 15 -1.21 -6.32 16.81
C SER A 15 0.16 -5.74 16.46
N GLU A 16 1.00 -6.46 15.71
CA GLU A 16 2.28 -5.95 15.23
C GLU A 16 2.30 -5.88 13.70
N LYS A 17 2.99 -4.87 13.17
CA LYS A 17 3.27 -4.78 11.73
C LYS A 17 4.33 -5.81 11.37
N ARG A 18 4.00 -6.68 10.42
CA ARG A 18 4.88 -7.71 9.89
C ARG A 18 5.00 -7.58 8.38
N VAL A 19 6.11 -8.06 7.86
CA VAL A 19 6.37 -8.14 6.42
C VAL A 19 6.36 -9.61 6.01
N GLY A 20 5.88 -9.89 4.82
CA GLY A 20 5.91 -11.22 4.24
C GLY A 20 5.86 -11.20 2.73
N THR A 21 5.84 -12.40 2.17
CA THR A 21 5.79 -12.63 0.73
C THR A 21 4.52 -13.39 0.39
N VAL A 22 3.79 -12.93 -0.62
CA VAL A 22 2.61 -13.63 -1.13
C VAL A 22 3.06 -14.93 -1.79
N GLU A 23 2.55 -16.06 -1.30
CA GLU A 23 2.78 -17.38 -1.90
C GLU A 23 1.71 -17.73 -2.92
N GLU A 24 0.44 -17.41 -2.63
CA GLU A 24 -0.71 -17.76 -3.47
C GLU A 24 -1.77 -16.66 -3.41
N VAL A 25 -2.50 -16.48 -4.52
CA VAL A 25 -3.60 -15.51 -4.64
C VAL A 25 -4.91 -16.22 -4.99
N TYR A 26 -5.90 -16.12 -4.11
CA TYR A 26 -7.25 -16.64 -4.31
C TYR A 26 -8.17 -15.51 -4.78
N ASN A 27 -8.35 -15.38 -6.09
CA ASN A 27 -9.14 -14.30 -6.69
C ASN A 27 -10.65 -14.42 -6.45
N ASP A 28 -11.16 -15.64 -6.35
CA ASP A 28 -12.56 -15.96 -6.04
C ASP A 28 -12.97 -15.44 -4.65
N THR A 29 -12.07 -15.58 -3.66
CA THR A 29 -12.33 -15.18 -2.27
C THR A 29 -11.63 -13.89 -1.86
N GLN A 30 -10.91 -13.24 -2.79
CA GLN A 30 -10.15 -12.02 -2.55
C GLN A 30 -9.17 -12.16 -1.37
N LYS A 31 -8.48 -13.31 -1.30
CA LYS A 31 -7.49 -13.63 -0.26
C LYS A 31 -6.10 -13.85 -0.86
N CYS A 32 -5.08 -13.70 -0.03
CA CYS A 32 -3.73 -14.16 -0.32
C CYS A 32 -3.22 -15.00 0.84
N LYS A 33 -2.44 -16.02 0.51
CA LYS A 33 -1.59 -16.74 1.46
C LYS A 33 -0.24 -16.05 1.50
N VAL A 34 0.22 -15.70 2.70
CA VAL A 34 1.44 -14.90 2.90
C VAL A 34 2.36 -15.63 3.86
N GLN A 35 3.60 -15.88 3.44
CA GLN A 35 4.68 -16.37 4.29
C GLN A 35 5.29 -15.20 5.05
N ILE A 36 5.36 -15.29 6.39
CA ILE A 36 5.87 -14.20 7.23
C ILE A 36 7.39 -14.28 7.36
N ASP A 37 8.07 -13.15 7.24
CA ASP A 37 9.52 -13.09 7.38
C ASP A 37 9.97 -13.41 8.80
N GLY A 38 10.96 -14.28 8.94
CA GLY A 38 11.53 -14.67 10.24
C GLY A 38 10.64 -15.60 11.06
N PHE A 39 9.49 -16.04 10.54
CA PHE A 39 8.61 -16.99 11.20
C PHE A 39 8.24 -18.11 10.23
N PRO A 40 8.26 -19.40 10.65
CA PRO A 40 7.88 -20.52 9.79
C PRO A 40 6.35 -20.66 9.72
N VAL A 41 5.63 -19.56 9.46
CA VAL A 41 4.17 -19.53 9.45
C VAL A 41 3.65 -18.82 8.21
N THR A 42 2.64 -19.43 7.58
CA THR A 42 1.83 -18.81 6.53
C THR A 42 0.51 -18.34 7.11
N VAL A 43 0.02 -17.19 6.67
CA VAL A 43 -1.31 -16.69 7.03
C VAL A 43 -2.13 -16.40 5.80
N THR A 44 -3.40 -16.76 5.85
CA THR A 44 -4.37 -16.37 4.81
C THR A 44 -5.09 -15.11 5.24
N LYS A 45 -4.99 -14.05 4.45
CA LYS A 45 -5.61 -12.74 4.73
C LYS A 45 -6.38 -12.24 3.52
N LEU A 46 -7.43 -11.45 3.79
CA LEU A 46 -8.13 -10.72 2.74
C LEU A 46 -7.18 -9.67 2.13
N GLN A 47 -7.24 -9.52 0.81
CA GLN A 47 -6.40 -8.57 0.06
C GLN A 47 -6.50 -7.13 0.59
N LYS A 48 -7.67 -6.72 1.12
CA LYS A 48 -7.88 -5.39 1.72
C LYS A 48 -7.05 -5.11 2.98
N TYR A 49 -6.46 -6.13 3.60
CA TYR A 49 -5.61 -6.00 4.78
C TYR A 49 -4.11 -6.13 4.47
N LEU A 50 -3.77 -6.22 3.19
CA LEU A 50 -2.40 -6.30 2.71
C LEU A 50 -2.05 -4.99 2.02
N VAL A 51 -0.81 -4.56 2.20
CA VAL A 51 -0.25 -3.37 1.55
C VAL A 51 1.06 -3.80 0.90
N LYS A 52 1.31 -3.47 -0.37
CA LYS A 52 2.62 -3.80 -0.97
C LYS A 52 3.72 -2.97 -0.31
N VAL A 53 4.87 -3.59 -0.05
CA VAL A 53 6.05 -2.94 0.56
C VAL A 53 6.68 -1.94 -0.39
N GLU A 54 6.77 -2.29 -1.68
CA GLU A 54 7.20 -1.33 -2.69
C GLU A 54 6.06 -0.41 -3.06
N GLY A 55 6.39 0.89 -3.02
CA GLY A 55 5.49 2.02 -3.14
C GLY A 55 4.46 1.79 -4.24
N ALA A 56 3.19 1.91 -3.85
CA ALA A 56 2.20 2.37 -4.79
C ALA A 56 2.69 3.73 -5.30
N GLU A 57 3.40 3.74 -6.42
CA GLU A 57 3.53 4.97 -7.19
C GLU A 57 2.10 5.30 -7.60
N LEU A 58 1.51 6.23 -6.86
CA LEU A 58 0.16 6.69 -7.08
C LEU A 58 0.25 7.45 -8.40
N VAL A 59 -0.08 6.80 -9.52
CA VAL A 59 -0.25 7.48 -10.79
C VAL A 59 -1.50 8.34 -10.65
N LEU A 60 -1.30 9.54 -10.11
CA LEU A 60 -2.34 10.53 -9.97
C LEU A 60 -2.64 11.10 -11.36
N PRO A 61 -3.92 11.25 -11.73
CA PRO A 61 -4.26 12.07 -12.89
C PRO A 61 -3.62 13.45 -12.74
N GLN A 62 -3.06 14.00 -13.82
CA GLN A 62 -2.38 15.30 -13.86
C GLN A 62 -3.14 16.40 -13.08
N PHE A 63 -4.47 16.39 -13.18
CA PHE A 63 -5.37 17.29 -12.45
C PHE A 63 -5.19 17.26 -10.92
N ALA A 64 -5.05 16.08 -10.32
CA ALA A 64 -4.88 15.95 -8.87
C ALA A 64 -3.49 16.44 -8.42
N ASP A 65 -2.45 16.17 -9.21
CA ASP A 65 -1.09 16.68 -8.96
C ASP A 65 -1.04 18.21 -9.09
N ASP A 66 -1.68 18.76 -10.11
CA ASP A 66 -1.75 20.21 -10.34
C ASP A 66 -2.54 20.90 -9.22
N TRP A 67 -3.62 20.29 -8.73
CA TRP A 67 -4.37 20.77 -7.57
C TRP A 67 -3.55 20.76 -6.28
N ILE A 68 -2.80 19.68 -6.00
CA ILE A 68 -1.93 19.60 -4.82
C ILE A 68 -0.83 20.68 -4.88
N LYS A 69 -0.24 20.90 -6.05
CA LYS A 69 0.74 21.99 -6.26
C LYS A 69 0.10 23.36 -6.02
N HIS A 70 -1.10 23.59 -6.55
CA HIS A 70 -1.84 24.84 -6.36
C HIS A 70 -2.16 25.10 -4.88
N CYS A 71 -2.65 24.10 -4.14
CA CYS A 71 -2.93 24.23 -2.71
C CYS A 71 -1.66 24.52 -1.89
N LYS A 72 -0.55 23.86 -2.18
CA LYS A 72 0.75 24.11 -1.52
C LYS A 72 1.28 25.50 -1.82
N GLN A 73 1.13 26.00 -3.04
CA GLN A 73 1.48 27.39 -3.36
C GLN A 73 0.63 28.35 -2.54
N ARG A 74 -0.69 28.17 -2.49
CA ARG A 74 -1.59 29.11 -1.82
C ARG A 74 -1.35 29.29 -0.31
N GLU A 75 -0.86 28.26 0.38
CA GLU A 75 -0.53 28.34 1.82
C GLU A 75 0.85 28.95 2.10
N TYR A 76 1.78 28.94 1.13
CA TYR A 76 3.15 29.46 1.28
C TYR A 76 3.45 30.66 0.37
N ASP A 77 2.46 31.17 -0.35
CA ASP A 77 2.62 32.35 -1.21
C ASP A 77 2.63 33.60 -0.32
N LEU A 78 3.85 34.04 0.01
CA LEU A 78 4.13 35.29 0.72
C LEU A 78 3.59 36.53 -0.02
N ALA A 79 3.16 36.40 -1.29
CA ALA A 79 2.47 37.46 -2.03
C ALA A 79 1.01 37.67 -1.60
N CYS A 80 0.37 36.73 -0.88
CA CYS A 80 -0.99 36.90 -0.35
C CYS A 80 -1.03 37.61 1.02
N LEU A 81 0.12 38.02 1.56
CA LEU A 81 0.24 38.76 2.82
C LEU A 81 0.55 40.27 2.64
N LEU A 82 0.48 40.78 1.41
CA LEU A 82 0.68 42.19 1.07
C LEU A 82 -0.57 42.82 0.46
#